data_AF-A0A7Y8J163-F1
#
_entry.id   AF-A0A7Y8J163-F1
#
_cell.length_a   1.000
_cell.length_b   1.000
_cell.length_c   1.000
_cell.angle_alpha   90.00
_cell.angle_beta   90.00
_cell.angle_gamma   90.00
#
_symmetry.space_group_name_H-M   'P 1'
#
loop_
_entity.id
_entity.type
_entity.pdbx_description
1 polymer ?
#
loop_
_entity_poly.entity_id
_entity_poly.type
_entity_poly.pdbx_seq_one_letter_code
_entity_poly.pdbx_strand_id
1 'polypeptide(L)'
;MNWAKGFLRSLVSLDDTPERIALGFAVGVFFAFSPLLGMHTFLGLLVAFVFGLNRVAVLVGVFINNPWTLVPIYGLAVYLGGLLVGFPPSASMPDLEWSTVLQSRFWAELAGQRGLVKPLFIGSTILSVGSALVSYPLVLFLIQKARSARQHPAARALPQEPSVPAQEA
;
A
#
# COMPACT_ATOMS: atom_id res chain seq x y z
N MET A 1 -13.64 11.86 2.94
CA MET A 1 -12.26 11.99 3.46
C MET A 1 -12.09 11.49 4.92
N ASN A 2 -12.90 10.52 5.38
CA ASN A 2 -12.82 9.94 6.73
C ASN A 2 -12.10 8.58 6.77
N TRP A 3 -12.06 7.88 5.64
CA TRP A 3 -11.45 6.56 5.51
C TRP A 3 -9.93 6.57 5.73
N ALA A 4 -9.21 7.51 5.10
CA ALA A 4 -7.76 7.64 5.28
C ALA A 4 -7.34 7.93 6.74
N LYS A 5 -8.16 8.73 7.46
CA LYS A 5 -7.94 9.01 8.88
C LYS A 5 -8.19 7.77 9.74
N GLY A 6 -9.20 6.95 9.40
CA GLY A 6 -9.48 5.68 10.06
C GLY A 6 -8.34 4.68 9.86
N PHE A 7 -7.91 4.51 8.61
CA PHE A 7 -6.77 3.67 8.24
C PHE A 7 -5.48 4.05 9.00
N LEU A 8 -5.15 5.35 9.03
CA LEU A 8 -3.97 5.83 9.76
C LEU A 8 -4.09 5.56 11.27
N ARG A 9 -5.28 5.73 11.86
CA ARG A 9 -5.50 5.38 13.27
C ARG A 9 -5.25 3.89 13.54
N SER A 10 -5.73 3.02 12.66
CA SER A 10 -5.53 1.57 12.77
C SER A 10 -4.06 1.19 12.71
N LEU A 11 -3.26 1.80 11.82
CA LEU A 11 -1.81 1.56 11.75
C LEU A 11 -1.09 2.08 12.99
N VAL A 12 -1.45 3.26 13.49
CA VAL A 12 -0.82 3.87 14.66
C VAL A 12 -1.10 3.08 15.94
N SER A 13 -2.27 2.45 16.05
CA SER A 13 -2.68 1.62 17.18
C SER A 13 -2.08 0.21 17.19
N LEU A 14 -1.30 -0.17 16.17
CA LEU A 14 -0.61 -1.47 16.20
C LEU A 14 0.47 -1.46 17.29
N ASP A 15 0.48 -2.51 18.10
CA ASP A 15 1.48 -2.77 19.16
C ASP A 15 2.81 -3.27 18.56
N ASP A 16 3.46 -2.39 17.79
CA ASP A 16 4.80 -2.62 17.27
C ASP A 16 5.53 -1.27 17.03
N THR A 17 6.83 -1.32 16.75
CA THR A 17 7.60 -0.11 16.44
C THR A 17 7.18 0.47 15.10
N PRO A 18 7.21 1.81 14.92
CA PRO A 18 6.84 2.45 13.66
C PRO A 18 7.60 1.88 12.46
N GLU A 19 8.86 1.53 12.64
CA GLU A 19 9.75 0.95 11.62
C GLU A 19 9.27 -0.44 11.20
N ARG A 20 8.88 -1.29 12.16
CA ARG A 20 8.38 -2.65 11.88
C ARG A 20 7.01 -2.63 11.23
N ILE A 21 6.14 -1.70 11.62
CA ILE A 21 4.84 -1.47 10.97
C ILE A 21 5.04 -0.99 9.54
N ALA A 22 5.89 0.02 9.33
CA ALA A 22 6.18 0.56 8.00
C ALA A 22 6.82 -0.50 7.07
N LEU A 23 7.76 -1.31 7.60
CA LEU A 23 8.38 -2.40 6.86
C LEU A 23 7.36 -3.47 6.48
N GLY A 24 6.53 -3.91 7.43
CA GLY A 24 5.46 -4.86 7.17
C GLY A 24 4.50 -4.34 6.10
N PHE A 25 4.06 -3.09 6.22
CA PHE A 25 3.19 -2.47 5.23
C PHE A 25 3.84 -2.42 3.84
N ALA A 26 5.11 -2.02 3.73
CA ALA A 26 5.82 -1.97 2.46
C ALA A 26 5.97 -3.34 1.79
N VAL A 27 6.22 -4.39 2.57
CA VAL A 27 6.20 -5.77 2.08
C VAL A 27 4.81 -6.16 1.58
N GLY A 28 3.75 -5.76 2.30
CA GLY A 28 2.38 -5.97 1.86
C GLY A 28 2.08 -5.28 0.52
N VAL A 29 2.51 -4.02 0.38
CA VAL A 29 2.41 -3.26 -0.87
C VAL A 29 3.19 -3.93 -2.00
N PHE A 30 4.41 -4.42 -1.74
CA PHE A 30 5.18 -5.15 -2.75
C PHE A 30 4.37 -6.34 -3.31
N PHE A 31 3.76 -7.14 -2.43
CA PHE A 31 2.95 -8.27 -2.86
C PHE A 31 1.63 -7.84 -3.50
N ALA A 32 1.02 -6.74 -3.06
CA ALA A 32 -0.20 -6.21 -3.65
C ALA A 32 -0.05 -5.91 -5.15
N PHE A 33 1.10 -5.41 -5.59
CA PHE A 33 1.37 -5.08 -7.00
C PHE A 33 2.15 -6.19 -7.73
N SER A 34 2.42 -7.31 -7.07
CA SER A 34 3.18 -8.42 -7.64
C SER A 34 2.42 -9.06 -8.81
N PRO A 35 3.13 -9.50 -9.87
CA PRO A 35 2.52 -10.26 -10.96
C PRO A 35 1.98 -11.64 -10.52
N LEU A 36 2.23 -12.06 -9.28
CA LEU A 36 1.77 -13.32 -8.70
C LEU A 36 0.29 -13.25 -8.29
N LEU A 37 -0.57 -13.36 -9.30
CA LEU A 37 -2.03 -13.38 -9.15
C LEU A 37 -2.47 -14.52 -8.21
N GLY A 38 -3.33 -14.20 -7.24
CA GLY A 38 -3.90 -15.16 -6.28
C GLY A 38 -2.96 -15.63 -5.15
N MET A 39 -1.64 -15.65 -5.36
CA MET A 39 -0.67 -16.10 -4.34
C MET A 39 -0.10 -14.97 -3.47
N HIS A 40 -0.23 -13.72 -3.87
CA HIS A 40 0.37 -12.56 -3.20
C HIS A 40 0.03 -12.46 -1.71
N THR A 41 -1.21 -12.76 -1.29
CA THR A 41 -1.59 -12.73 0.12
C THR A 41 -0.86 -13.80 0.93
N PHE A 42 -0.82 -15.03 0.41
CA PHE A 42 -0.11 -16.13 1.05
C PHE A 42 1.40 -15.85 1.15
N LEU A 43 2.01 -15.39 0.05
CA LEU A 43 3.42 -14.98 0.02
C LEU A 43 3.71 -13.84 1.00
N GLY A 44 2.83 -12.84 1.05
CA GLY A 44 2.93 -11.74 2.01
C GLY A 44 2.92 -12.22 3.46
N LEU A 45 1.96 -13.07 3.84
CA LEU A 45 1.94 -13.66 5.18
C LEU A 45 3.13 -14.57 5.46
N LEU A 46 3.58 -15.36 4.48
CA LEU A 46 4.74 -16.23 4.63
C LEU A 46 6.00 -15.40 4.90
N VAL A 47 6.23 -14.34 4.13
CA VAL A 47 7.33 -13.40 4.37
C VAL A 47 7.16 -12.71 5.73
N ALA A 48 5.95 -12.29 6.08
CA ALA A 48 5.69 -11.72 7.41
C ALA A 48 6.07 -12.69 8.54
N PHE A 49 5.78 -13.98 8.36
CA PHE A 49 6.09 -15.02 9.32
C PHE A 49 7.60 -15.29 9.41
N VAL A 50 8.27 -15.48 8.27
CA VAL A 50 9.71 -15.81 8.20
C VAL A 50 10.57 -14.67 8.74
N PHE A 51 10.26 -13.43 8.39
CA PHE A 51 11.03 -12.25 8.83
C PHE A 51 10.51 -11.65 10.15
N GLY A 52 9.50 -12.27 10.76
CA GLY A 52 8.90 -11.80 12.02
C GLY A 52 8.33 -10.38 11.91
N LEU A 53 7.74 -10.01 10.77
CA LEU A 53 7.10 -8.71 10.56
C LEU A 53 5.70 -8.67 11.17
N ASN A 54 5.18 -7.46 11.37
CA ASN A 54 3.81 -7.29 11.82
C ASN A 54 2.82 -7.79 10.75
N ARG A 55 2.19 -8.93 11.02
CA ARG A 55 1.28 -9.61 10.08
C ARG A 55 0.08 -8.73 9.72
N VAL A 56 -0.42 -7.93 10.66
CA VAL A 56 -1.54 -7.01 10.41
C VAL A 56 -1.11 -5.90 9.47
N ALA A 57 0.07 -5.30 9.69
CA ALA A 57 0.61 -4.29 8.79
C ALA A 57 0.81 -4.82 7.37
N VAL A 58 1.34 -6.04 7.23
CA VAL A 58 1.50 -6.72 5.94
C VAL A 58 0.15 -6.95 5.26
N LEU A 59 -0.82 -7.52 5.97
CA LEU A 59 -2.18 -7.73 5.46
C LEU A 59 -2.80 -6.43 4.97
N VAL A 60 -2.69 -5.37 5.75
CA VAL A 60 -3.21 -4.04 5.41
C VAL A 60 -2.55 -3.49 4.14
N GLY A 61 -1.25 -3.74 3.94
CA GLY A 61 -0.55 -3.40 2.69
C GLY A 61 -1.02 -4.25 1.50
N VAL A 62 -1.22 -5.56 1.70
CA VAL A 62 -1.74 -6.47 0.67
C VAL A 62 -3.13 -6.06 0.21
N PHE A 63 -4.02 -5.69 1.13
CA PHE A 63 -5.40 -5.27 0.87
C PHE A 63 -5.52 -3.91 0.15
N ILE A 64 -4.41 -3.28 -0.26
CA ILE A 64 -4.46 -2.17 -1.23
C ILE A 64 -4.87 -2.67 -2.61
N ASN A 65 -4.56 -3.93 -2.95
CA ASN A 65 -5.06 -4.57 -4.15
C ASN A 65 -6.55 -4.94 -3.97
N ASN A 66 -7.41 -4.10 -4.51
CA ASN A 66 -8.86 -4.22 -4.49
C ASN A 66 -9.39 -4.13 -5.92
N PRO A 67 -10.63 -4.60 -6.20
CA PRO A 67 -11.29 -4.47 -7.49
C PRO A 67 -11.15 -3.10 -8.16
N TRP A 68 -11.17 -2.04 -7.35
CA TRP A 68 -11.05 -0.66 -7.81
C TRP A 68 -9.62 -0.25 -8.20
N THR A 69 -8.60 -0.85 -7.58
CA THR A 69 -7.19 -0.55 -7.85
C THR A 69 -6.59 -1.49 -8.90
N LEU A 70 -7.19 -2.67 -9.14
CA LEU A 70 -6.73 -3.61 -10.17
C LEU A 70 -6.57 -2.93 -11.53
N VAL A 71 -7.63 -2.35 -12.07
CA VAL A 71 -7.57 -1.80 -13.43
C VAL A 71 -6.47 -0.74 -13.63
N PRO A 72 -6.37 0.33 -12.81
CA PRO A 72 -5.31 1.30 -12.98
C PRO A 72 -3.91 0.72 -12.75
N ILE A 73 -3.76 -0.25 -11.83
CA ILE A 73 -2.47 -0.90 -11.58
C ILE A 73 -2.03 -1.73 -12.79
N TYR A 74 -2.89 -2.61 -13.29
CA TYR A 74 -2.55 -3.50 -14.40
C TYR A 74 -2.42 -2.75 -15.72
N GLY A 75 -3.23 -1.72 -15.94
CA GLY A 75 -3.07 -0.83 -17.09
C GLY A 75 -1.72 -0.11 -17.07
N LEU A 76 -1.34 0.44 -15.91
CA LEU A 76 -0.03 1.07 -15.76
C LEU A 76 1.11 0.07 -15.87
N ALA A 77 0.95 -1.16 -15.36
CA ALA A 77 1.94 -2.22 -15.48
C ALA A 77 2.19 -2.60 -16.94
N VAL A 78 1.13 -2.86 -17.73
CA VAL A 78 1.25 -3.18 -19.16
C VAL A 78 1.87 -2.01 -19.91
N TYR A 79 1.46 -0.78 -19.62
CA TYR A 79 2.00 0.41 -20.26
C TYR A 79 3.49 0.61 -19.97
N LEU A 80 3.89 0.59 -18.69
CA LEU A 80 5.30 0.73 -18.28
C LEU A 80 6.17 -0.40 -18.80
N GLY A 81 5.67 -1.63 -18.75
CA GLY A 81 6.38 -2.79 -19.29
C GLY A 81 6.54 -2.74 -20.81
N GLY A 82 5.51 -2.30 -21.53
CA GLY A 82 5.53 -2.12 -22.97
C GLY A 82 6.46 -1.00 -23.40
N LEU A 83 6.59 0.07 -22.62
CA LEU A 83 7.55 1.14 -22.86
C LEU A 83 9.01 0.64 -22.78
N LEU A 84 9.28 -0.32 -21.90
CA LEU A 84 10.64 -0.84 -21.66
C LEU A 84 11.03 -1.98 -22.60
N VAL A 85 10.11 -2.90 -22.87
CA VAL A 85 10.38 -4.15 -23.63
C VAL A 85 9.86 -4.08 -25.06
N GLY A 86 9.11 -3.03 -25.39
CA GLY A 86 8.39 -2.88 -26.66
C GLY A 86 7.02 -3.57 -26.60
N PHE A 87 6.04 -2.94 -27.24
CA PHE A 87 4.74 -3.58 -27.47
C PHE A 87 4.90 -4.60 -28.61
N PRO A 88 4.46 -5.86 -28.42
CA PRO A 88 4.48 -6.84 -29.49
C PRO A 88 3.62 -6.34 -30.67
N PRO A 89 4.07 -6.47 -31.93
CA PRO A 89 3.30 -6.04 -33.11
C PRO A 89 1.90 -6.68 -33.23
N SER A 90 1.73 -7.85 -32.62
CA SER A 90 0.51 -8.65 -32.61
C SER A 90 -0.25 -8.61 -31.29
N ALA A 91 0.21 -7.86 -30.29
CA ALA A 91 -0.48 -7.74 -29.02
C ALA A 91 -1.40 -6.52 -29.02
N SER A 92 -2.70 -6.78 -29.08
CA SER A 92 -3.71 -5.77 -28.78
C SER A 92 -3.63 -5.43 -27.29
N MET A 93 -3.76 -4.15 -26.96
CA MET A 93 -3.88 -3.73 -25.56
C MET A 93 -5.09 -4.47 -24.94
N PRO A 94 -4.96 -5.05 -23.73
CA PRO A 94 -6.08 -5.74 -23.10
C PRO A 94 -7.28 -4.80 -22.96
N ASP A 95 -8.49 -5.33 -23.11
CA ASP A 95 -9.67 -4.61 -22.68
C ASP A 95 -9.65 -4.50 -21.15
N LEU A 96 -9.35 -3.30 -20.66
CA LEU A 96 -9.20 -2.99 -19.25
C LEU A 96 -10.52 -2.51 -18.64
N GLU A 97 -11.67 -2.77 -19.26
CA GLU A 97 -12.96 -2.51 -18.63
C GLU A 97 -13.10 -3.23 -17.28
N TRP A 98 -13.68 -2.54 -16.28
CA TRP A 98 -13.78 -3.05 -14.91
C TRP A 98 -14.57 -4.35 -14.88
N SER A 99 -15.63 -4.44 -15.70
CA SER A 99 -16.45 -5.64 -15.82
C SER A 99 -15.67 -6.82 -16.39
N THR A 100 -14.71 -6.58 -17.27
CA THR A 100 -13.87 -7.59 -17.94
C THR A 100 -12.77 -8.08 -17.00
N VAL A 101 -12.05 -7.17 -16.35
CA VAL A 101 -10.94 -7.49 -15.43
C VAL A 101 -11.39 -8.28 -14.21
N LEU A 102 -12.64 -8.12 -13.77
CA LEU A 102 -13.20 -8.88 -12.64
C LEU A 102 -13.57 -10.32 -13.00
N GLN A 103 -13.58 -10.70 -14.27
CA GLN A 103 -13.91 -12.05 -14.70
C GLN A 103 -12.66 -12.93 -14.72
N SER A 104 -12.74 -14.15 -14.18
CA SER A 104 -11.60 -15.08 -14.15
C SER A 104 -11.09 -15.46 -15.55
N ARG A 105 -11.96 -15.45 -16.57
CA ARG A 105 -11.59 -15.74 -17.97
C ARG A 105 -10.59 -14.75 -18.55
N PHE A 106 -10.71 -13.47 -18.19
CA PHE A 106 -9.78 -12.44 -18.66
C PHE A 106 -8.35 -12.77 -18.24
N TRP A 107 -8.16 -13.19 -16.98
CA TRP A 107 -6.85 -13.56 -16.47
C TRP A 107 -6.29 -14.82 -17.12
N ALA A 108 -7.14 -15.80 -17.46
CA ALA A 108 -6.73 -17.00 -18.19
C ALA A 108 -6.28 -16.66 -19.63
N GLU A 109 -7.03 -15.79 -20.32
CA GLU A 109 -6.68 -15.31 -21.66
C GLU A 109 -5.39 -14.48 -21.64
N LEU A 110 -5.25 -13.57 -20.68
CA LEU A 110 -4.06 -12.73 -20.51
C LEU A 110 -2.82 -13.58 -20.23
N ALA A 111 -2.94 -14.64 -19.41
CA ALA A 111 -1.87 -15.59 -19.15
C ALA A 111 -1.53 -16.44 -20.39
N GLY A 112 -2.52 -16.72 -21.26
CA GLY A 112 -2.32 -17.40 -22.54
C GLY A 112 -1.59 -16.56 -23.59
N GLN A 113 -1.69 -15.23 -23.51
CA GLN A 113 -1.01 -14.31 -24.42
C GLN A 113 0.47 -14.13 -24.07
N ARG A 114 1.31 -15.06 -24.55
CA ARG A 114 2.78 -15.04 -24.34
C ARG A 114 3.45 -13.70 -24.67
N GLY A 115 2.88 -12.90 -25.58
CA GLY A 115 3.37 -11.57 -25.93
C GLY A 115 3.20 -10.52 -24.83
N LEU A 116 2.11 -10.58 -24.05
CA LEU A 116 1.79 -9.59 -23.01
C LEU A 116 2.27 -9.99 -21.62
N VAL A 117 2.53 -11.28 -21.39
CA VAL A 117 3.08 -11.76 -20.11
C VAL A 117 4.40 -11.07 -19.75
N LYS A 118 5.31 -10.90 -20.72
CA LYS A 118 6.62 -10.28 -20.47
C LYS A 118 6.51 -8.79 -20.08
N PRO A 119 5.84 -7.92 -20.88
CA PRO A 119 5.58 -6.54 -20.47
C PRO A 119 4.89 -6.45 -19.11
N LEU A 120 3.81 -7.22 -18.91
CA LEU A 120 3.06 -7.18 -17.68
C LEU A 120 3.92 -7.55 -16.47
N PHE A 121 4.71 -8.62 -16.56
CA PHE A 121 5.57 -9.07 -15.47
C PHE A 121 6.62 -8.02 -15.11
N ILE A 122 7.26 -7.42 -16.10
CA ILE A 122 8.29 -6.40 -15.90
C ILE A 122 7.68 -5.13 -15.32
N GLY A 123 6.59 -4.63 -15.90
CA GLY A 123 5.91 -3.45 -15.40
C GLY A 123 5.35 -3.63 -14.00
N SER A 124 4.78 -4.79 -13.69
CA SER A 124 4.29 -5.12 -12.34
C SER A 124 5.44 -5.18 -11.32
N THR A 125 6.59 -5.75 -11.70
CA THR A 125 7.77 -5.80 -10.84
C THR A 125 8.32 -4.39 -10.52
N ILE A 126 8.33 -3.50 -11.52
CA ILE A 126 8.77 -2.12 -11.32
C ILE A 126 7.79 -1.38 -10.42
N LEU A 127 6.50 -1.52 -10.67
CA LEU A 127 5.47 -0.91 -9.83
C LEU A 127 5.50 -1.45 -8.41
N SER A 128 5.71 -2.75 -8.21
CA SER A 128 5.79 -3.34 -6.88
C SER A 128 6.99 -2.83 -6.10
N VAL A 129 8.17 -2.78 -6.71
CA VAL A 129 9.38 -2.24 -6.08
C VAL A 129 9.22 -0.75 -5.80
N GLY A 130 8.79 0.03 -6.80
CA GLY A 130 8.61 1.48 -6.65
C GLY A 130 7.60 1.83 -5.56
N SER A 131 6.44 1.17 -5.56
CA SER A 131 5.40 1.40 -4.56
C SER A 131 5.85 0.97 -3.16
N ALA A 132 6.57 -0.15 -3.04
CA ALA A 132 7.13 -0.59 -1.76
C ALA A 132 8.15 0.42 -1.21
N LEU A 133 9.09 0.87 -2.05
CA LEU A 133 10.11 1.86 -1.67
C LEU A 133 9.51 3.21 -1.25
N VAL A 134 8.42 3.64 -1.87
CA VAL A 134 7.71 4.87 -1.49
C VAL A 134 6.87 4.67 -0.22
N SER A 135 6.25 3.49 -0.09
CA SER A 135 5.33 3.22 1.02
C SER A 135 6.04 3.17 2.38
N TYR A 136 7.27 2.66 2.45
CA TYR A 136 8.03 2.57 3.69
C TYR A 136 8.25 3.94 4.37
N PRO A 137 8.94 4.92 3.74
CA PRO A 137 9.17 6.23 4.37
C PRO A 137 7.87 6.99 4.57
N LEU A 138 6.88 6.83 3.69
CA LEU A 138 5.57 7.48 3.82
C LEU A 138 4.84 7.01 5.09
N VAL A 139 4.70 5.70 5.29
CA VAL A 139 4.01 5.15 6.45
C VAL A 139 4.79 5.41 7.73
N LEU A 140 6.12 5.31 7.69
CA LEU A 140 6.97 5.65 8.84
C LEU A 140 6.74 7.10 9.29
N PHE A 141 6.81 8.05 8.35
CA PHE A 141 6.56 9.46 8.62
C PHE A 141 5.16 9.71 9.19
N LEU A 142 4.13 9.08 8.62
CA LEU A 142 2.75 9.24 9.06
C LEU A 142 2.53 8.69 10.48
N ILE A 143 3.11 7.54 10.81
CA ILE A 143 3.00 6.94 12.15
C ILE A 143 3.76 7.79 13.18
N GLN A 144 5.00 8.18 12.88
CA GLN A 144 5.82 9.01 13.78
C GLN A 144 5.14 10.35 14.07
N LYS A 145 4.65 11.03 13.03
CA LYS A 145 3.92 12.30 13.16
C LYS A 145 2.65 12.14 14.00
N ALA A 146 1.88 11.07 13.78
CA ALA A 146 0.66 10.81 14.52
C ALA A 146 0.93 10.44 16.00
N ARG A 147 1.99 9.69 16.30
CA ARG A 147 2.39 9.34 17.67
C ARG A 147 2.94 10.57 18.42
N SER A 148 3.77 11.41 17.77
CA SER A 148 4.29 12.66 18.35
C SER A 148 3.18 13.67 18.70
N ALA A 149 2.16 13.81 17.83
CA ALA A 149 1.01 14.66 18.10
C ALA A 149 0.14 14.16 19.28
N ARG A 150 0.16 12.85 19.59
CA ARG A 150 -0.54 12.26 20.74
C ARG A 150 0.23 12.36 22.06
N GLN A 151 1.54 12.58 22.01
CA GLN A 151 2.38 12.77 23.20
C GLN A 151 2.38 14.23 23.71
N HIS A 152 2.08 15.20 22.83
CA HIS A 152 1.96 16.63 23.18
C HIS A 152 0.53 17.24 23.36
N PRO A 153 -0.50 16.57 23.90
CA PRO A 153 -1.76 17.22 24.25
C PRO A 153 -1.64 18.16 25.46
N ALA A 154 -0.76 17.85 26.43
CA ALA A 154 -0.71 18.53 27.73
C ALA A 154 -0.13 19.96 27.69
N ALA A 155 0.69 20.29 26.69
CA ALA A 155 1.32 21.62 26.59
C ALA A 155 0.38 22.71 26.05
N ARG A 156 -0.79 22.34 25.51
CA ARG A 156 -1.74 23.27 24.88
C ARG A 156 -2.98 23.57 25.74
N ALA A 157 -3.11 22.91 26.89
CA ALA A 157 -4.34 22.88 27.70
C ALA A 157 -4.22 23.58 29.07
N LEU A 158 -3.24 24.47 29.27
CA LEU A 158 -3.25 25.37 30.43
C LEU A 158 -3.77 26.74 29.98
N PRO A 159 -5.05 27.09 30.25
CA PRO A 159 -5.41 28.49 30.41
C PRO A 159 -4.48 29.07 31.47
N GLN A 160 -3.76 30.15 31.16
CA GLN A 160 -3.13 30.93 32.22
C GLN A 160 -4.28 31.42 33.11
N GLU A 161 -4.40 30.88 34.32
CA GLU A 161 -5.29 31.45 35.32
C GLU A 161 -4.91 32.93 35.47
N PRO A 162 -5.85 33.87 35.31
CA PRO A 162 -5.56 35.26 35.60
C PRO A 162 -5.23 35.35 37.09
N SER A 163 -4.00 35.76 37.39
CA SER A 163 -3.53 36.04 38.74
C SER A 163 -4.46 37.07 39.39
N VAL A 164 -5.39 36.60 40.22
CA VAL A 164 -6.25 37.46 41.04
C VAL A 164 -5.32 38.11 42.07
N PRO A 165 -5.14 39.45 42.06
CA PRO A 165 -4.38 40.11 43.12
C PRO A 165 -5.14 39.94 44.42
N ALA A 166 -4.44 39.45 45.45
CA ALA A 166 -4.96 39.35 46.80
C ALA A 166 -5.51 40.72 47.23
N GLN A 167 -6.81 40.77 47.49
CA GLN A 167 -7.44 41.88 48.19
C GLN A 167 -6.88 41.88 49.62
N GLU A 168 -6.01 42.83 49.94
CA GLU A 168 -5.69 43.17 51.33
C GLU A 168 -6.81 44.07 51.87
N ALA A 169 -7.40 43.60 52.97
CA ALA A 169 -8.38 44.27 53.82
C ALA A 169 -7.68 44.84 55.06
#